data_AF-C9JIX7-F1
#
_entry.id   AF-C9JIX7-F1
#
_cell.length_a   1.000
_cell.length_b   1.000
_cell.length_c   1.000
_cell.angle_alpha   90.00
_cell.angle_beta   90.00
_cell.angle_gamma   90.00
#
_symmetry.space_group_name_H-M   'P 1'
#
loop_
_entity.id
_entity.type
_entity.pdbx_description
1 polymer ?
#
loop_
_entity_poly.entity_id
_entity_poly.type
_entity_poly.pdbx_seq_one_letter_code
_entity_poly.pdbx_strand_id
1 'polypeptide(L)'
;MGDWMTVTDPGLSSESKTISQYTSETKMSPSSLYSQQVLCSSIPLSKNVHSFFSAFCTEDNIEQSISYLDQELTTFGFPSLYEESKGKETKRELNIVAVLNCMNELLVLQRKNLLAQENVETQNLKLGSDMDHLQSCYSKLKEQLETSRREMIGLQERDRQLQCKNRNLHQLLKNEKDEV
;
A
#
# COMPACT_ATOMS: atom_id res chain seq x y z
N MET A 1 37.06 -33.25 25.01
CA MET A 1 37.88 -34.11 24.14
C MET A 1 37.51 -35.56 24.47
N GLY A 2 37.09 -36.31 23.45
CA GLY A 2 36.85 -37.76 23.46
C GLY A 2 35.49 -38.21 24.01
N ASP A 3 34.77 -39.18 23.45
CA ASP A 3 34.78 -39.75 22.11
C ASP A 3 33.43 -40.49 21.93
N TRP A 4 33.02 -40.55 20.69
CA TRP A 4 31.86 -41.18 20.05
C TRP A 4 31.81 -42.70 20.31
N MET A 5 30.64 -43.23 20.68
CA MET A 5 30.29 -44.63 20.42
C MET A 5 28.85 -44.74 19.93
N THR A 6 28.76 -44.98 18.63
CA THR A 6 27.58 -45.39 17.89
C THR A 6 27.21 -46.82 18.31
N VAL A 7 25.98 -47.03 18.76
CA VAL A 7 25.38 -48.38 18.80
C VAL A 7 24.17 -48.36 17.89
N THR A 8 24.36 -48.97 16.72
CA THR A 8 23.30 -49.42 15.82
C THR A 8 22.64 -50.66 16.39
N ASP A 9 21.32 -50.73 16.38
CA ASP A 9 20.59 -52.00 16.40
C ASP A 9 19.43 -51.96 15.36
N PRO A 10 19.18 -53.05 14.60
CA PRO A 10 18.32 -53.03 13.43
C PRO A 10 16.92 -53.61 13.70
N GLY A 11 15.92 -53.00 13.05
CA GLY A 11 14.75 -53.69 12.49
C GLY A 11 13.64 -54.15 13.44
N LEU A 12 12.46 -53.50 13.35
CA LEU A 12 11.27 -54.03 12.68
C LEU A 12 10.00 -53.18 12.98
N SER A 13 9.10 -53.19 11.99
CA SER A 13 7.65 -52.91 12.08
C SER A 13 7.24 -51.44 12.18
N SER A 14 6.95 -50.75 11.07
CA SER A 14 5.70 -50.78 10.27
C SER A 14 4.56 -49.96 10.87
N GLU A 15 4.06 -49.05 10.01
CA GLU A 15 2.79 -48.31 10.06
C GLU A 15 2.64 -47.17 11.07
N SER A 16 2.86 -45.95 10.57
CA SER A 16 1.94 -44.83 10.79
C SER A 16 2.06 -43.85 9.62
N LYS A 17 1.27 -44.12 8.58
CA LYS A 17 0.91 -43.12 7.58
C LYS A 17 -0.05 -42.12 8.23
N THR A 18 -0.05 -40.89 7.70
CA THR A 18 -0.88 -39.73 8.07
C THR A 18 -0.52 -39.12 9.43
N ILE A 19 -0.04 -37.88 9.50
CA ILE A 19 -0.87 -36.67 9.40
C ILE A 19 -0.01 -35.46 8.95
N SER A 20 -0.39 -34.88 7.80
CA SER A 20 -0.21 -33.49 7.36
C SER A 20 1.14 -32.79 7.55
N GLN A 21 2.02 -32.92 6.56
CA GLN A 21 2.92 -31.83 6.17
C GLN A 21 2.10 -30.77 5.41
N TYR A 22 1.57 -29.79 6.12
CA TYR A 22 1.17 -28.50 5.56
C TYR A 22 1.67 -27.41 6.49
N THR A 23 2.98 -27.14 6.45
CA THR A 23 3.48 -25.82 6.81
C THR A 23 3.17 -24.91 5.63
N SER A 24 1.94 -24.39 5.59
CA SER A 24 1.66 -23.21 4.80
C SER A 24 2.46 -22.07 5.43
N GLU A 25 3.66 -21.84 4.93
CA GLU A 25 4.30 -20.54 5.06
C GLU A 25 3.33 -19.54 4.41
N THR A 26 2.50 -18.88 5.21
CA THR A 26 1.89 -17.64 4.77
C THR A 26 3.02 -16.62 4.71
N LYS A 27 3.76 -16.65 3.60
CA LYS A 27 4.57 -15.52 3.15
C LYS A 27 3.56 -14.39 2.93
N MET A 28 3.29 -13.61 3.97
CA MET A 28 2.74 -12.28 3.76
C MET A 28 3.82 -11.55 2.97
N SER A 29 3.55 -11.35 1.68
CA SER A 29 4.41 -10.58 0.80
C SER A 29 4.81 -9.29 1.51
N PRO A 30 6.09 -8.87 1.46
CA PRO A 30 6.45 -7.57 1.96
C PRO A 30 5.78 -6.55 1.03
N SER A 31 4.69 -5.94 1.46
CA SER A 31 4.05 -4.84 0.74
C SER A 31 4.89 -3.54 0.78
N SER A 32 6.18 -3.63 1.16
CA SER A 32 7.12 -2.50 1.17
C SER A 32 7.57 -2.06 -0.23
N LEU A 33 6.98 -2.59 -1.29
CA LEU A 33 7.21 -2.12 -2.66
C LEU A 33 6.07 -1.24 -3.21
N TYR A 34 5.05 -0.91 -2.44
CA TYR A 34 4.03 0.07 -2.87
C TYR A 34 4.40 1.52 -2.51
N SER A 35 5.66 1.90 -2.72
CA SER A 35 6.07 3.31 -2.66
C SER A 35 6.88 3.74 -3.89
N GLN A 36 6.98 2.91 -4.93
CA GLN A 36 7.75 3.29 -6.12
C GLN A 36 7.35 2.52 -7.37
N GLN A 37 6.12 2.72 -7.86
CA GLN A 37 5.74 2.60 -9.28
C GLN A 37 4.24 2.85 -9.44
N VAL A 38 3.80 4.04 -9.04
CA VAL A 38 2.73 4.66 -9.83
C VAL A 38 3.48 5.25 -11.01
N LEU A 39 3.36 4.63 -12.18
CA LEU A 39 3.61 5.32 -13.45
C LEU A 39 2.52 6.39 -13.60
N CYS A 40 2.49 7.37 -12.69
CA CYS A 40 2.09 8.69 -13.06
C CYS A 40 3.11 9.07 -14.12
N SER A 41 2.63 9.33 -15.34
CA SER A 41 3.37 10.14 -16.29
C SER A 41 3.91 11.31 -15.49
N SER A 42 5.22 11.28 -15.20
CA SER A 42 5.90 12.37 -14.52
C SER A 42 6.03 13.46 -15.56
N ILE A 43 4.91 14.14 -15.83
CA ILE A 43 4.97 15.53 -16.26
C ILE A 43 5.76 16.18 -15.13
N PRO A 44 6.95 16.74 -15.39
CA PRO A 44 7.65 17.47 -14.37
C PRO A 44 6.71 18.57 -13.91
N LEU A 45 6.20 18.44 -12.68
CA LEU A 45 5.56 19.55 -11.98
C LEU A 45 6.68 20.56 -11.78
N SER A 46 6.82 21.44 -12.77
CA SER A 46 7.83 22.47 -12.81
C SER A 46 7.67 23.31 -11.55
N LYS A 47 8.55 23.07 -10.58
CA LYS A 47 8.74 23.93 -9.40
C LYS A 47 9.42 25.25 -9.79
N ASN A 48 9.04 25.83 -10.94
CA ASN A 48 9.55 27.11 -11.37
C ASN A 48 8.39 28.00 -11.79
N VAL A 49 7.86 28.71 -10.80
CA VAL A 49 6.86 29.77 -10.97
C VAL A 49 7.49 31.04 -11.59
N HIS A 50 8.76 31.02 -11.99
CA HIS A 50 9.50 32.19 -12.47
C HIS A 50 10.49 31.89 -13.61
N SER A 51 9.98 31.46 -14.77
CA SER A 51 10.69 31.76 -16.03
C SER A 51 10.36 33.20 -16.45
N PHE A 52 10.96 34.17 -15.78
CA PHE A 52 10.67 35.61 -15.97
C PHE A 52 11.22 36.21 -17.29
N PHE A 53 11.87 35.44 -18.17
CA PHE A 53 12.59 36.02 -19.32
C PHE A 53 12.37 35.36 -20.69
N SER A 54 11.49 34.36 -20.81
CA SER A 54 11.03 33.89 -22.12
C SER A 54 9.52 33.98 -22.17
N ALA A 55 8.99 35.04 -22.82
CA ALA A 55 7.56 35.14 -23.08
C ALA A 55 7.13 33.97 -23.98
N PHE A 56 6.03 33.29 -23.61
CA PHE A 56 5.44 32.24 -24.44
C PHE A 56 5.02 32.79 -25.82
N CYS A 57 4.37 33.95 -25.82
CA CYS A 57 3.91 34.66 -27.01
C CYS A 57 4.71 35.96 -27.19
N THR A 58 5.15 36.22 -28.42
CA THR A 58 5.87 37.40 -28.91
C THR A 58 5.25 37.82 -30.24
N GLU A 59 5.54 39.03 -30.74
CA GLU A 59 4.96 39.53 -31.99
C GLU A 59 5.22 38.61 -33.20
N ASP A 60 6.36 37.91 -33.21
CA ASP A 60 6.78 37.04 -34.30
C ASP A 60 6.07 35.67 -34.32
N ASN A 61 5.47 35.25 -33.21
CA ASN A 61 4.94 33.89 -33.03
C ASN A 61 3.45 33.83 -32.64
N ILE A 62 2.71 34.92 -32.80
CA ILE A 62 1.31 35.05 -32.36
C ILE A 62 0.44 33.94 -32.96
N GLU A 63 0.52 33.73 -34.27
CA GLU A 63 -0.33 32.76 -34.99
C GLU A 63 -0.05 31.32 -34.56
N GLN A 64 1.22 30.97 -34.38
CA GLN A 64 1.62 29.65 -33.88
C GLN A 64 1.20 29.46 -32.42
N SER A 65 1.33 30.49 -31.59
CA SER A 65 0.96 30.46 -30.18
C SER A 65 -0.54 30.27 -29.98
N ILE A 66 -1.36 30.96 -30.79
CA ILE A 66 -2.82 30.79 -30.79
C ILE A 66 -3.19 29.38 -31.26
N SER A 67 -2.59 28.91 -32.35
CA SER A 67 -2.86 27.56 -32.88
C SER A 67 -2.53 26.47 -31.85
N TYR A 68 -1.41 26.62 -31.14
CA TYR A 68 -1.02 25.73 -30.06
C TYR A 68 -2.02 25.78 -28.89
N LEU A 69 -2.40 26.97 -28.44
CA LEU A 69 -3.38 27.12 -27.36
C LEU A 69 -4.72 26.50 -27.74
N ASP A 70 -5.21 26.75 -28.95
CA ASP A 70 -6.44 26.13 -29.46
C ASP A 70 -6.36 24.60 -29.44
N GLN A 71 -5.23 24.01 -29.86
CA GLN A 71 -5.01 22.57 -29.82
C GLN A 71 -4.98 22.01 -28.39
N GLU A 72 -4.28 22.67 -27.46
CA GLU A 72 -4.24 22.24 -26.07
C GLU A 72 -5.62 22.35 -25.42
N LEU A 73 -6.30 23.48 -25.60
CA LEU A 73 -7.62 23.72 -25.04
C LEU A 73 -8.64 22.72 -25.58
N THR A 74 -8.63 22.43 -26.88
CA THR A 74 -9.49 21.39 -27.44
C THR A 74 -9.15 19.98 -26.94
N THR A 75 -7.87 19.70 -26.65
CA THR A 75 -7.44 18.46 -25.99
C THR A 75 -7.99 18.35 -24.56
N PHE A 76 -8.07 19.49 -23.84
CA PHE A 76 -8.74 19.59 -22.54
C PHE A 76 -10.28 19.57 -22.63
N GLY A 77 -10.85 19.49 -23.84
CA GLY A 77 -12.28 19.42 -24.08
C GLY A 77 -12.98 20.77 -24.22
N PHE A 78 -12.24 21.88 -24.33
CA PHE A 78 -12.81 23.20 -24.58
C PHE A 78 -13.19 23.39 -26.06
N PRO A 79 -14.14 24.28 -26.37
CA PRO A 79 -14.43 24.68 -27.74
C PRO A 79 -13.23 25.37 -28.40
N SER A 80 -13.15 25.29 -29.74
CA SER A 80 -12.11 25.99 -30.49
C SER A 80 -12.24 27.51 -30.38
N LEU A 81 -11.10 28.19 -30.38
CA LEU A 81 -10.96 29.65 -30.38
C LEU A 81 -11.24 30.28 -31.75
N TYR A 82 -11.27 29.48 -32.81
CA TYR A 82 -11.52 29.93 -34.17
C TYR A 82 -13.00 29.84 -34.55
N GLU A 83 -13.47 30.83 -35.31
CA GLU A 83 -14.83 30.79 -35.86
C GLU A 83 -14.89 29.95 -37.14
N GLU A 84 -15.86 29.04 -37.20
CA GLU A 84 -16.03 28.14 -38.33
C GLU A 84 -16.82 28.84 -39.45
N SER A 85 -16.11 29.53 -40.35
CA SER A 85 -16.76 30.22 -41.48
C SER A 85 -17.31 29.19 -42.49
N LYS A 86 -18.59 29.30 -42.86
CA LYS A 86 -19.25 28.41 -43.85
C LYS A 86 -18.92 28.77 -45.33
N GLY A 87 -17.80 29.43 -45.59
CA GLY A 87 -17.40 29.94 -46.90
C GLY A 87 -16.12 29.28 -47.43
N LYS A 88 -16.07 29.03 -48.74
CA LYS A 88 -15.08 28.14 -49.38
C LYS A 88 -13.63 28.61 -49.35
N GLU A 89 -13.36 29.87 -49.03
CA GLU A 89 -11.99 30.40 -48.83
C GLU A 89 -12.07 31.59 -47.87
N THR A 90 -11.96 31.35 -46.56
CA THR A 90 -11.83 32.45 -45.61
C THR A 90 -10.88 32.04 -44.50
N LYS A 91 -9.88 32.89 -44.28
CA LYS A 91 -8.91 32.86 -43.18
C LYS A 91 -9.63 32.53 -41.87
N ARG A 92 -9.13 31.58 -41.07
CA ARG A 92 -9.69 31.29 -39.74
C ARG A 92 -9.52 32.55 -38.89
N GLU A 93 -10.63 33.18 -38.54
CA GLU A 93 -10.62 34.37 -37.69
C GLU A 93 -10.74 33.96 -36.22
N LEU A 94 -9.93 34.60 -35.38
CA LEU A 94 -9.98 34.40 -33.94
C LEU A 94 -11.25 35.04 -33.39
N ASN A 95 -12.05 34.26 -32.65
CA ASN A 95 -13.22 34.78 -31.97
C ASN A 95 -12.85 35.23 -30.55
N ILE A 96 -12.78 36.55 -30.32
CA ILE A 96 -12.41 37.13 -29.02
C ILE A 96 -13.37 36.69 -27.91
N VAL A 97 -14.66 36.52 -28.22
CA VAL A 97 -15.66 36.06 -27.24
C VAL A 97 -15.37 34.61 -26.83
N ALA A 98 -15.02 33.74 -27.79
CA ALA A 98 -14.61 32.37 -27.51
C ALA A 98 -13.36 32.33 -26.61
N VAL A 99 -12.37 33.19 -26.88
CA VAL A 99 -11.16 33.33 -26.04
C VAL A 99 -11.50 33.75 -24.61
N LEU A 100 -12.31 34.80 -24.43
CA LEU A 100 -12.67 35.30 -23.10
C LEU A 100 -13.47 34.26 -22.30
N ASN A 101 -14.43 33.59 -22.94
CA ASN A 101 -15.19 32.52 -22.30
C ASN A 101 -14.30 31.33 -21.92
N CYS A 102 -13.43 30.91 -22.83
CA CYS A 102 -12.49 29.82 -22.58
C CYS A 102 -11.56 30.15 -21.40
N MET A 103 -11.01 31.37 -21.34
CA MET A 103 -10.20 31.80 -20.20
C MET A 103 -10.99 31.78 -18.88
N ASN A 104 -12.24 32.23 -18.88
CA ASN A 104 -13.09 32.17 -17.70
C ASN A 104 -13.35 30.73 -17.26
N GLU A 105 -13.67 29.84 -18.18
CA GLU A 105 -13.87 28.42 -17.88
C GLU A 105 -12.59 27.76 -17.37
N LEU A 106 -11.42 28.11 -17.91
CA LEU A 106 -10.12 27.64 -17.44
C LEU A 106 -9.85 28.11 -16.00
N LEU A 107 -10.17 29.37 -15.66
CA LEU A 107 -10.04 29.89 -14.30
C LEU A 107 -10.99 29.16 -13.33
N VAL A 108 -12.22 28.90 -13.75
CA VAL A 108 -13.19 28.13 -12.95
C VAL A 108 -12.71 26.69 -12.75
N LEU A 109 -12.22 26.05 -13.81
CA LEU A 109 -11.68 24.69 -13.75
C LEU A 109 -10.47 24.63 -12.81
N GLN A 110 -9.56 25.60 -12.90
CA GLN A 110 -8.38 25.67 -12.03
C GLN A 110 -8.78 25.80 -10.56
N ARG A 111 -9.76 26.65 -10.24
CA ARG A 111 -10.28 26.75 -8.86
C ARG A 111 -10.90 25.45 -8.37
N LYS A 112 -11.69 24.77 -9.23
CA LYS A 112 -12.27 23.46 -8.91
C LYS A 112 -11.19 22.40 -8.67
N ASN A 113 -10.17 22.36 -9.51
CA ASN A 113 -9.05 21.43 -9.38
C ASN A 113 -8.28 21.66 -8.08
N LEU A 114 -8.01 22.92 -7.71
CA LEU A 114 -7.35 23.24 -6.45
C LEU A 114 -8.17 22.78 -5.24
N LEU A 115 -9.48 23.00 -5.23
CA LEU A 115 -10.36 22.53 -4.17
C LEU A 115 -10.43 20.99 -4.11
N ALA A 116 -10.51 20.33 -5.26
CA ALA A 116 -10.49 18.87 -5.33
C ALA A 116 -9.16 18.29 -4.81
N GLN A 117 -8.05 18.94 -5.17
CA GLN A 117 -6.72 18.58 -4.69
C GLN A 117 -6.62 18.72 -3.17
N GLU A 118 -7.03 19.85 -2.60
CA GLU A 118 -7.04 20.08 -1.15
C GLU A 118 -7.86 19.02 -0.40
N ASN A 119 -9.03 18.65 -0.93
CA ASN A 119 -9.87 17.62 -0.35
C ASN A 119 -9.18 16.24 -0.38
N VAL A 120 -8.53 15.88 -1.49
CA VAL A 120 -7.77 14.61 -1.59
C VAL A 120 -6.57 14.61 -0.65
N GLU A 121 -5.83 15.71 -0.54
CA GLU A 121 -4.73 15.86 0.41
C GLU A 121 -5.22 15.69 1.87
N THR A 122 -6.35 16.30 2.21
CA THR A 122 -6.98 16.15 3.53
C THR A 122 -7.41 14.71 3.80
N GLN A 123 -8.02 14.03 2.82
CA GLN A 123 -8.38 12.62 2.96
C GLN A 123 -7.16 11.71 3.10
N ASN A 124 -6.08 11.98 2.35
CA ASN A 124 -4.84 11.23 2.47
C ASN A 124 -4.21 11.36 3.86
N LEU A 125 -4.21 12.57 4.45
CA LEU A 125 -3.73 12.77 5.82
C LEU A 125 -4.57 11.95 6.82
N LYS A 126 -5.90 11.94 6.66
CA LYS A 126 -6.79 11.15 7.52
C LYS A 126 -6.52 9.65 7.40
N LEU A 127 -6.45 9.13 6.17
CA LEU A 127 -6.15 7.72 5.92
C LEU A 127 -4.77 7.32 6.45
N GLY A 128 -3.78 8.21 6.36
CA GLY A 128 -2.47 8.01 6.97
C GLY A 128 -2.57 7.81 8.49
N SER A 129 -3.30 8.69 9.18
CA SER A 129 -3.52 8.56 10.63
C SER A 129 -4.29 7.28 11.00
N ASP A 130 -5.29 6.90 10.22
CA ASP A 130 -6.07 5.67 10.45
C ASP A 130 -5.19 4.42 10.28
N MET A 131 -4.29 4.44 9.28
CA MET A 131 -3.33 3.37 9.04
C MET A 131 -2.32 3.23 10.18
N ASP A 132 -1.75 4.35 10.64
CA ASP A 132 -0.81 4.37 11.77
C ASP A 132 -1.46 3.83 13.05
N HIS A 133 -2.70 4.22 13.31
CA HIS A 133 -3.48 3.70 14.43
C HIS A 133 -3.70 2.19 14.31
N LEU A 134 -4.12 1.70 13.13
CA LEU A 134 -4.34 0.28 12.90
C LEU A 134 -3.05 -0.53 13.05
N GLN A 135 -1.93 -0.03 12.56
CA GLN A 135 -0.61 -0.64 12.70
C GLN A 135 -0.17 -0.72 14.18
N SER A 136 -0.46 0.33 14.95
CA SER A 136 -0.21 0.34 16.40
C SER A 136 -1.04 -0.71 17.12
N CYS A 137 -2.35 -0.79 16.83
CA CYS A 137 -3.24 -1.82 17.38
C CYS A 137 -2.78 -3.23 17.01
N TYR A 138 -2.41 -3.46 15.75
CA TYR A 138 -1.89 -4.73 15.29
C TYR A 138 -0.63 -5.16 16.05
N SER A 139 0.32 -4.23 16.22
CA SER A 139 1.55 -4.48 16.97
C SER A 139 1.28 -4.89 18.42
N LYS A 140 0.38 -4.17 19.10
CA LYS A 140 -0.04 -4.51 20.47
C LYS A 140 -0.72 -5.87 20.56
N LEU A 141 -1.62 -6.17 19.62
CA LEU A 141 -2.33 -7.45 19.60
C LEU A 141 -1.37 -8.61 19.34
N LYS A 142 -0.39 -8.42 18.45
CA LYS A 142 0.67 -9.39 18.19
C LYS A 142 1.51 -9.66 19.44
N GLU A 143 1.88 -8.62 20.19
CA GLU A 143 2.62 -8.78 21.45
C GLU A 143 1.79 -9.53 22.52
N GLN A 144 0.50 -9.21 22.62
CA GLN A 144 -0.41 -9.92 23.53
C GLN A 144 -0.54 -11.40 23.16
N LEU A 145 -0.63 -11.72 21.86
CA LEU A 145 -0.69 -13.10 21.38
C LEU A 145 0.58 -13.88 21.76
N GLU A 146 1.77 -13.31 21.53
CA GLU A 146 3.03 -13.96 21.89
C GLU A 146 3.19 -14.10 23.40
N THR A 147 2.68 -13.15 24.18
CA THR A 147 2.67 -13.23 25.64
C THR A 147 1.76 -14.36 26.12
N SER A 148 0.52 -14.40 25.64
CA SER A 148 -0.43 -15.47 25.95
C SER A 148 0.11 -16.85 25.54
N ARG A 149 0.79 -16.95 24.39
CA ARG A 149 1.43 -18.18 23.94
C ARG A 149 2.52 -18.65 24.90
N ARG A 150 3.37 -17.74 25.39
CA ARG A 150 4.40 -18.05 26.39
C ARG A 150 3.77 -18.52 27.71
N GLU A 151 2.73 -17.86 28.17
CA GLU A 151 2.00 -18.23 29.38
C GLU A 151 1.36 -19.62 29.27
N MET A 152 0.73 -19.91 28.12
CA MET A 152 0.14 -21.22 27.84
C MET A 152 1.18 -22.33 27.89
N ILE A 153 2.35 -22.14 27.28
CA ILE A 153 3.45 -23.13 27.34
C ILE A 153 3.90 -23.32 28.80
N GLY A 154 4.04 -22.24 29.56
CA GLY A 154 4.40 -22.30 30.98
C GLY A 154 3.35 -23.03 31.83
N LEU A 155 2.07 -22.86 31.53
CA LEU A 155 0.96 -23.59 32.16
C LEU A 155 1.00 -25.08 31.81
N GLN A 156 1.21 -25.43 30.54
CA GLN A 156 1.30 -26.81 30.06
C GLN A 156 2.46 -27.57 30.74
N GLU A 157 3.62 -26.94 30.88
CA GLU A 157 4.76 -27.58 31.55
C GLU A 157 4.49 -27.77 33.06
N ARG A 158 3.84 -26.82 33.72
CA ARG A 158 3.41 -27.00 35.12
C ARG A 158 2.42 -28.14 35.27
N ASP A 159 1.45 -28.25 34.37
CA ASP A 159 0.49 -29.37 34.38
C ASP A 159 1.20 -30.71 34.21
N ARG A 160 2.14 -30.81 33.25
CA ARG A 160 2.97 -32.00 33.05
C ARG A 160 3.73 -32.40 34.33
N GLN A 161 4.35 -31.44 35.01
CA GLN A 161 5.08 -31.69 36.25
C GLN A 161 4.15 -32.18 37.38
N LEU A 162 2.97 -31.60 37.52
CA LEU A 162 1.97 -32.05 38.49
C LEU A 162 1.47 -33.46 38.18
N GLN A 163 1.19 -33.78 36.92
CA GLN A 163 0.83 -35.13 36.51
C GLN A 163 1.92 -36.15 36.85
N CYS A 164 3.19 -35.84 36.58
CA CYS A 164 4.31 -36.70 36.98
C CYS A 164 4.38 -36.91 38.50
N LYS A 165 4.27 -35.85 39.30
CA LYS A 165 4.24 -35.94 40.76
C LYS A 165 3.07 -36.78 41.26
N ASN A 166 1.89 -36.57 40.69
CA ASN A 166 0.69 -37.30 41.05
C ASN A 166 0.83 -38.80 40.75
N ARG A 167 1.37 -39.17 39.57
CA ARG A 167 1.69 -40.56 39.23
C ARG A 167 2.70 -41.19 40.20
N ASN A 168 3.76 -40.46 40.57
CA ASN A 168 4.75 -40.94 41.53
C ASN A 168 4.14 -41.21 42.91
N LEU A 169 3.30 -40.29 43.41
CA LEU A 169 2.60 -40.47 44.69
C LEU A 169 1.65 -41.66 44.66
N HIS A 170 0.90 -41.85 43.58
CA HIS A 170 0.05 -43.03 43.41
C HIS A 170 0.86 -44.34 43.44
N GLN A 171 2.05 -44.35 42.82
CA GLN A 171 2.92 -45.51 42.86
C GLN A 171 3.44 -45.80 44.27
N LEU A 172 3.85 -44.77 45.02
CA LEU A 172 4.30 -44.92 46.41
C LEU A 172 3.19 -45.47 47.32
N LEU A 173 1.99 -44.90 47.24
CA LEU A 173 0.83 -45.38 48.00
C LEU A 173 0.47 -46.83 47.67
N LYS A 174 0.60 -47.22 46.40
CA LYS A 174 0.39 -48.62 46.00
C LYS A 174 1.42 -49.54 46.65
N ASN A 175 2.70 -49.16 46.59
CA ASN A 175 3.77 -49.96 47.18
C ASN A 175 3.61 -50.10 48.70
N GLU A 176 3.30 -49.01 49.43
CA GLU A 176 3.06 -49.05 50.88
C GLU A 176 1.89 -49.99 51.24
N LYS A 177 0.83 -50.03 50.42
CA LYS A 177 -0.28 -50.96 50.63
C LYS A 177 0.12 -52.41 50.38
N ASP A 178 1.00 -52.67 49.42
CA ASP A 178 1.46 -54.02 49.08
C ASP A 178 2.49 -54.57 50.10
N GLU A 179 3.12 -53.69 50.91
CA GLU A 179 4.09 -54.05 51.96
C GLU A 179 3.48 -54.36 53.35
N VAL A 180 2.16 -54.19 53.53
CA VAL A 180 1.40 -54.47 54.77
C VAL A 180 0.58 -55.75 54.65
#